data_AF-A0A2S8PKU8-F1
#
_entry.id   AF-A0A2S8PKU8-F1
#
_cell.length_a   1.000
_cell.length_b   1.000
_cell.length_c   1.000
_cell.angle_alpha   90.00
_cell.angle_beta   90.00
_cell.angle_gamma   90.00
#
_symmetry.space_group_name_H-M   'P 1'
#
loop_
_entity.id
_entity.type
_entity.pdbx_description
1 polymer ?
#
loop_
_entity_poly.entity_id
_entity_poly.type
_entity_poly.pdbx_seq_one_letter_code
_entity_poly.pdbx_strand_id
1 'polypeptide(L)'
;MTRHKLGFWILTALVVGNMVGSGIFMLPRSLSEAASPAGVILAWLATGLGVLMLALVFGSLAVRKPELSGGPQIYAKELFREGSHGSRLAGFMSTWGYWVGNIAGFVAVITTFASYLSTFFPVLTSGKVWVDTGIFTLKAGNVLTFIVCSLLLWGTHAICMKGMNGAGRLNFIATATKVVGFAL
;
A
#
# COMPACT_ATOMS: atom_id res chain seq x y z
N MET A 1 28.57 18.60 1.43
CA MET A 1 27.14 18.44 1.76
C MET A 1 27.02 17.41 2.88
N THR A 2 26.71 17.84 4.10
CA THR A 2 26.48 16.94 5.23
C THR A 2 25.21 16.12 4.96
N ARG A 3 25.36 14.83 4.62
CA ARG A 3 24.23 13.91 4.53
C ARG A 3 23.64 13.74 5.93
N HIS A 4 22.56 14.44 6.24
CA HIS A 4 21.73 14.11 7.39
C HIS A 4 21.16 12.71 7.18
N LYS A 5 21.81 11.70 7.76
CA LYS A 5 21.27 10.34 7.82
C LYS A 5 20.08 10.35 8.77
N LEU A 6 18.96 9.78 8.35
CA LEU A 6 17.80 9.59 9.23
C LEU A 6 18.20 8.64 10.37
N GLY A 7 17.87 9.01 11.61
CA GLY A 7 18.15 8.18 12.78
C GLY A 7 17.27 6.92 12.82
N PHE A 8 17.68 5.92 13.61
CA PHE A 8 16.98 4.64 13.76
C PHE A 8 15.49 4.82 14.06
N TRP A 9 15.15 5.61 15.08
CA TRP A 9 13.76 5.84 15.49
C TRP A 9 12.91 6.49 14.40
N ILE A 10 13.49 7.42 13.64
CA ILE A 10 12.79 8.09 12.53
C ILE A 10 12.54 7.10 11.39
N LEU A 11 13.52 6.27 11.06
CA LEU A 11 13.38 5.23 10.04
C LEU A 11 12.31 4.20 10.45
N THR A 12 12.35 3.74 11.70
CA THR A 12 11.36 2.79 12.24
C THR A 12 9.96 3.39 12.20
N ALA A 13 9.78 4.62 12.68
CA ALA A 13 8.48 5.31 12.66
C ALA A 13 7.95 5.50 11.22
N LEU A 14 8.83 5.85 10.28
CA LEU A 14 8.48 6.00 8.87
C LEU A 14 8.04 4.67 8.24
N VAL A 15 8.74 3.58 8.54
CA VAL A 15 8.36 2.23 8.07
C VAL A 15 7.01 1.82 8.67
N VAL A 16 6.84 1.94 9.98
CA VAL A 16 5.57 1.59 10.66
C VAL A 16 4.41 2.42 10.11
N GLY A 17 4.59 3.75 9.96
CA GLY A 17 3.55 4.64 9.43
C GLY A 17 3.13 4.31 7.99
N ASN A 18 4.05 3.80 7.17
CA ASN A 18 3.77 3.34 5.81
C ASN A 18 3.13 1.94 5.77
N MET A 19 3.48 1.04 6.69
CA MET A 19 2.92 -0.32 6.74
C MET A 19 1.50 -0.35 7.30
N VAL A 20 1.21 0.50 8.30
CA VAL A 20 -0.12 0.57 8.92
C VAL A 20 -1.06 1.33 7.99
N GLY A 21 -1.81 0.60 7.17
CA GLY A 21 -2.73 1.15 6.18
C GLY A 21 -4.20 0.84 6.43
N SER A 22 -5.02 0.95 5.38
CA SER A 22 -6.45 0.66 5.44
C SER A 22 -6.77 -0.82 5.73
N GLY A 23 -5.84 -1.72 5.44
CA GLY A 23 -6.01 -3.16 5.61
C GLY A 23 -6.28 -3.59 7.06
N ILE A 24 -5.61 -3.00 8.05
CA ILE A 24 -5.78 -3.42 9.45
C ILE A 24 -7.19 -3.14 10.00
N PHE A 25 -7.88 -2.15 9.46
CA PHE A 25 -9.23 -1.77 9.88
C PHE A 25 -10.32 -2.57 9.14
N MET A 26 -10.09 -2.93 7.87
CA MET A 26 -11.09 -3.64 7.07
C MET A 26 -10.96 -5.17 7.13
N LEU A 27 -9.72 -5.68 7.14
CA LEU A 27 -9.44 -7.11 7.04
C LEU A 27 -10.04 -7.93 8.20
N PRO A 28 -10.00 -7.49 9.48
CA PRO A 28 -10.58 -8.29 10.56
C PRO A 28 -12.07 -8.58 10.34
N ARG A 29 -12.83 -7.57 9.89
CA ARG A 29 -14.25 -7.74 9.57
C ARG A 29 -14.44 -8.72 8.41
N SER A 30 -13.82 -8.46 7.26
CA SER A 30 -13.98 -9.31 6.07
C SER A 30 -13.50 -10.74 6.31
N LEU A 31 -12.44 -10.95 7.09
CA LEU A 31 -11.93 -12.27 7.44
C LEU A 31 -12.82 -12.98 8.46
N SER A 32 -13.43 -12.25 9.40
CA SER A 32 -14.38 -12.83 10.36
C SER A 32 -15.67 -13.32 9.69
N GLU A 33 -16.07 -12.69 8.59
CA GLU A 33 -17.21 -13.13 7.77
C GLU A 33 -16.85 -14.36 6.92
N ALA A 34 -15.58 -14.54 6.57
CA ALA A 34 -15.11 -15.59 5.67
C ALA A 34 -14.56 -16.84 6.38
N ALA A 35 -14.08 -16.73 7.62
CA ALA A 35 -13.39 -17.82 8.32
C ALA A 35 -13.64 -17.78 9.84
N SER A 36 -13.38 -18.92 10.51
CA SER A 36 -13.45 -19.00 11.97
C SER A 36 -12.36 -18.15 12.64
N PRO A 37 -12.56 -17.66 13.88
CA PRO A 37 -11.57 -16.85 14.59
C PRO A 37 -10.17 -17.50 14.64
N ALA A 38 -10.12 -18.81 14.88
CA ALA A 38 -8.87 -19.57 14.87
C ALA A 38 -8.21 -19.58 13.48
N GLY A 39 -8.99 -19.74 12.41
CA GLY A 39 -8.48 -19.68 11.04
C GLY A 39 -7.90 -18.32 10.67
N VAL A 40 -8.57 -17.24 11.07
CA VAL A 40 -8.09 -15.87 10.87
C VAL A 40 -6.76 -15.63 11.59
N ILE A 41 -6.66 -16.03 12.87
CA ILE A 41 -5.41 -15.88 13.64
C ILE A 41 -4.26 -16.65 13.00
N LEU A 42 -4.49 -17.90 12.57
CA LEU A 42 -3.47 -18.70 11.90
C LEU A 42 -3.01 -18.07 10.59
N ALA A 43 -3.94 -17.54 9.79
CA ALA A 43 -3.63 -16.83 8.55
C ALA A 43 -2.76 -15.58 8.81
N TRP A 44 -3.08 -14.81 9.85
CA TRP A 44 -2.29 -13.64 10.27
C TRP A 44 -0.89 -14.03 10.75
N LEU A 45 -0.76 -15.10 11.52
CA LEU A 45 0.55 -15.59 11.97
C LEU A 45 1.40 -16.08 10.79
N ALA A 46 0.80 -16.84 9.87
CA ALA A 46 1.52 -17.35 8.70
C ALA A 46 2.00 -16.21 7.78
N THR A 47 1.14 -15.24 7.49
CA THR A 47 1.49 -14.06 6.69
C THR A 47 2.52 -13.18 7.41
N GLY A 48 2.35 -12.93 8.70
CA GLY A 48 3.30 -12.20 9.54
C GLY A 48 4.69 -12.84 9.56
N LEU A 49 4.75 -14.18 9.68
CA LEU A 49 6.01 -14.92 9.63
C LEU A 49 6.69 -14.77 8.26
N GLY A 50 5.94 -14.88 7.16
CA GLY A 50 6.47 -14.69 5.81
C GLY A 50 7.06 -13.29 5.60
N VAL A 51 6.36 -12.24 6.06
CA VAL A 51 6.84 -10.86 5.99
C VAL A 51 8.07 -10.64 6.88
N LEU A 52 8.10 -11.25 8.07
CA LEU A 52 9.27 -11.20 8.96
C LEU A 52 10.51 -11.82 8.30
N MET A 53 10.36 -12.99 7.68
CA MET A 53 11.47 -13.62 6.95
C MET A 53 11.99 -12.72 5.83
N LEU A 54 11.10 -12.08 5.07
CA LEU A 54 11.48 -11.14 4.02
C LEU A 54 12.24 -9.93 4.57
N ALA A 55 11.79 -9.36 5.70
CA ALA A 55 12.46 -8.26 6.38
C ALA A 55 13.86 -8.66 6.86
N LEU A 56 14.03 -9.87 7.41
CA LEU A 56 15.35 -10.37 7.84
C LEU A 56 16.30 -10.59 6.66
N VAL A 57 15.79 -11.08 5.51
CA VAL A 57 16.59 -11.22 4.29
C VAL A 57 17.09 -9.85 3.81
N PHE A 58 16.21 -8.86 3.67
CA PHE A 58 16.62 -7.51 3.25
C PHE A 58 17.51 -6.81 4.28
N GLY A 59 17.27 -7.02 5.58
CA GLY A 59 18.15 -6.53 6.64
C GLY A 59 19.55 -7.13 6.55
N SER A 60 19.66 -8.44 6.34
CA SER A 60 20.93 -9.14 6.13
C SER A 60 21.67 -8.64 4.88
N LEU A 61 20.94 -8.45 3.77
CA LEU A 61 21.51 -7.90 2.53
C LEU A 61 22.01 -6.46 2.72
N ALA A 62 21.27 -5.61 3.44
CA ALA A 62 21.67 -4.24 3.71
C ALA A 62 22.98 -4.14 4.53
N VAL A 63 23.23 -5.11 5.43
CA VAL A 63 24.49 -5.19 6.19
C VAL A 63 25.63 -5.78 5.34
N ARG A 64 25.34 -6.79 4.51
CA ARG A 64 26.36 -7.46 3.67
C ARG A 64 26.80 -6.65 2.48
N LYS A 65 25.94 -5.77 1.96
CA LYS A 65 26.14 -4.98 0.74
C LYS A 65 25.80 -3.50 0.98
N PRO A 66 26.47 -2.82 1.92
CA PRO A 66 26.16 -1.44 2.29
C PRO A 66 26.41 -0.42 1.17
N GLU A 67 27.19 -0.78 0.16
CA GLU A 67 27.47 0.00 -1.04
C GLU A 67 26.24 0.11 -1.97
N LEU A 68 25.30 -0.84 -1.89
CA LEU A 68 24.09 -0.85 -2.70
C LEU A 68 23.07 0.12 -2.11
N SER A 69 23.14 1.38 -2.54
CA SER A 69 22.18 2.40 -2.14
C SER A 69 20.97 2.42 -3.08
N GLY A 70 19.83 1.90 -2.62
CA GLY A 70 18.54 2.04 -3.31
C GLY A 70 17.52 0.99 -2.89
N GLY A 71 16.56 0.70 -3.77
CA GLY A 71 15.45 -0.22 -3.48
C GLY A 71 15.80 -1.71 -3.67
N PRO A 72 14.88 -2.61 -3.29
CA PRO A 72 15.01 -4.07 -3.43
C PRO A 72 15.49 -4.54 -4.82
N GLN A 73 15.14 -3.79 -5.86
CA GLN A 73 15.44 -4.09 -7.25
C GLN A 73 16.94 -4.08 -7.55
N ILE A 74 17.74 -3.33 -6.78
CA ILE A 74 19.20 -3.30 -6.95
C ILE A 74 19.82 -4.63 -6.55
N TYR A 75 19.33 -5.27 -5.49
CA TYR A 75 19.80 -6.60 -5.09
C TYR A 75 19.51 -7.65 -6.16
N ALA A 76 18.41 -7.52 -6.92
CA ALA A 76 18.10 -8.41 -8.04
C ALA A 76 19.08 -8.25 -9.21
N LYS A 77 19.56 -7.01 -9.47
CA LYS A 77 20.58 -6.76 -10.51
C LYS A 77 21.93 -7.37 -10.13
N GLU A 78 22.29 -7.29 -8.86
CA GLU A 78 23.58 -7.74 -8.32
C GLU A 78 23.70 -9.27 -8.27
N LEU A 79 22.58 -10.00 -8.43
CA LEU A 79 22.59 -11.46 -8.55
C LEU A 79 23.37 -11.95 -9.77
N PHE A 80 23.49 -11.12 -10.81
CA PHE A 80 24.18 -11.43 -12.06
C PHE A 80 25.37 -10.48 -12.28
N ARG A 81 26.31 -10.89 -13.14
CA ARG A 81 27.44 -10.04 -13.53
C ARG A 81 26.95 -8.70 -14.07
N GLU A 82 27.57 -7.62 -13.58
CA GLU A 82 27.26 -6.26 -14.01
C GLU A 82 27.38 -6.12 -15.54
N GLY A 83 26.45 -5.40 -16.16
CA GLY A 83 26.41 -5.21 -17.61
C GLY A 83 25.86 -6.39 -18.42
N SER A 84 25.68 -7.57 -17.81
CA SER A 84 25.07 -8.72 -18.48
C SER A 84 23.58 -8.50 -18.79
N HIS A 85 23.07 -9.20 -19.81
CA HIS A 85 21.63 -9.24 -20.09
C HIS A 85 20.82 -9.76 -18.89
N GLY A 86 21.37 -10.73 -18.13
CA GLY A 86 20.74 -11.27 -16.93
C GLY A 86 20.55 -10.21 -15.83
N SER A 87 21.58 -9.39 -15.56
CA SER A 87 21.49 -8.30 -14.57
C SER A 87 20.42 -7.27 -14.95
N ARG A 88 20.37 -6.86 -16.22
CA ARG A 88 19.36 -5.90 -16.71
C ARG A 88 17.95 -6.48 -16.63
N LEU A 89 17.77 -7.74 -17.03
CA LEU A 89 16.47 -8.41 -17.01
C LEU A 89 15.95 -8.59 -15.58
N ALA A 90 16.78 -9.05 -14.65
CA ALA A 90 16.40 -9.25 -13.26
C ALA A 90 16.00 -7.95 -12.56
N GLY A 91 16.77 -6.87 -12.78
CA GLY A 91 16.42 -5.54 -12.29
C GLY A 91 15.11 -5.01 -12.89
N PHE A 92 14.92 -5.20 -14.20
CA PHE A 92 13.69 -4.80 -14.87
C PHE A 92 12.48 -5.56 -14.33
N MET A 93 12.55 -6.89 -14.26
CA MET A 93 11.46 -7.73 -13.73
C MET A 93 11.08 -7.36 -12.30
N SER A 94 12.07 -7.14 -11.42
CA SER A 94 11.84 -6.72 -10.03
C SER A 94 11.18 -5.34 -9.97
N THR A 95 11.65 -4.39 -10.79
CA THR A 95 11.06 -3.04 -10.86
C THR A 95 9.65 -3.07 -11.43
N TRP A 96 9.42 -3.85 -12.48
CA TRP A 96 8.12 -4.01 -13.10
C TRP A 96 7.10 -4.62 -12.13
N GLY A 97 7.47 -5.71 -11.45
CA GLY A 97 6.63 -6.33 -10.42
C GLY A 97 6.29 -5.36 -9.29
N TYR A 98 7.26 -4.55 -8.84
CA TYR A 98 7.03 -3.50 -7.86
C TYR A 98 6.03 -2.44 -8.34
N TRP A 99 6.15 -1.99 -9.59
CA TRP A 99 5.22 -1.03 -10.18
C TRP A 99 3.79 -1.57 -10.29
N VAL A 100 3.64 -2.79 -10.80
CA VAL A 100 2.32 -3.45 -10.90
C VAL A 100 1.69 -3.62 -9.51
N GLY A 101 2.48 -4.04 -8.52
CA GLY A 101 2.03 -4.15 -7.14
C GLY A 101 1.58 -2.81 -6.55
N ASN A 102 2.32 -1.73 -6.81
CA ASN A 102 1.96 -0.40 -6.35
C ASN A 102 0.65 0.11 -6.97
N ILE A 103 0.39 -0.17 -8.25
CA ILE A 103 -0.88 0.20 -8.90
C ILE A 103 -2.06 -0.46 -8.18
N ALA A 104 -1.97 -1.78 -7.93
CA ALA A 104 -2.98 -2.51 -7.18
C ALA A 104 -3.15 -1.95 -5.76
N GLY A 105 -2.03 -1.60 -5.10
CA GLY A 105 -2.03 -0.95 -3.79
C GLY A 105 -2.78 0.38 -3.77
N PHE A 106 -2.53 1.27 -4.74
CA PHE A 106 -3.25 2.54 -4.84
C PHE A 106 -4.75 2.35 -5.05
N VAL A 107 -5.14 1.41 -5.93
CA VAL A 107 -6.55 1.07 -6.14
C VAL A 107 -7.18 0.58 -4.84
N ALA A 108 -6.53 -0.35 -4.12
CA ALA A 108 -7.04 -0.87 -2.86
C ALA A 108 -7.21 0.21 -1.78
N VAL A 109 -6.26 1.15 -1.66
CA VAL A 109 -6.35 2.25 -0.69
C VAL A 109 -7.53 3.17 -1.01
N ILE A 110 -7.68 3.58 -2.27
CA ILE A 110 -8.73 4.50 -2.70
C ILE A 110 -10.11 3.85 -2.56
N THR A 111 -10.26 2.59 -2.96
CA THR A 111 -11.54 1.88 -2.82
C THR A 111 -11.90 1.61 -1.37
N THR A 112 -10.91 1.33 -0.50
CA THR A 112 -11.17 1.19 0.94
C THR A 112 -11.64 2.51 1.54
N PHE A 113 -11.02 3.63 1.16
CA PHE A 113 -11.48 4.95 1.61
C PHE A 113 -12.92 5.23 1.16
N ALA A 114 -13.26 4.94 -0.10
CA ALA A 114 -14.62 5.09 -0.60
C ALA A 114 -15.62 4.18 0.15
N SER A 115 -15.20 2.97 0.54
CA SER A 115 -16.00 2.07 1.37
C SER A 115 -16.23 2.60 2.79
N TYR A 116 -15.27 3.30 3.38
CA TYR A 116 -15.51 4.00 4.66
C TYR A 116 -16.47 5.17 4.46
N LEU A 117 -16.33 5.92 3.37
CA LEU A 117 -17.19 7.06 3.07
C LEU A 117 -18.66 6.65 2.84
N SER A 118 -18.92 5.46 2.28
CA SER A 118 -20.28 4.96 2.07
C SER A 118 -21.05 4.69 3.36
N THR A 119 -20.36 4.53 4.49
CA THR A 119 -21.00 4.42 5.81
C THR A 119 -21.69 5.73 6.20
N PHE A 120 -21.13 6.88 5.80
CA PHE A 120 -21.71 8.20 6.05
C PHE A 120 -22.65 8.67 4.92
N PHE A 121 -22.39 8.22 3.69
CA PHE A 121 -23.17 8.57 2.51
C PHE A 121 -23.74 7.30 1.84
N PRO A 122 -24.88 6.77 2.32
CA PRO A 122 -25.48 5.52 1.81
C PRO A 122 -25.83 5.55 0.31
N VAL A 123 -25.92 6.74 -0.28
CA VAL A 123 -26.12 6.95 -1.72
C VAL A 123 -25.01 6.27 -2.55
N LEU A 124 -23.79 6.15 -2.02
CA LEU A 124 -22.67 5.45 -2.65
C LEU A 124 -22.90 3.94 -2.79
N THR A 125 -23.75 3.37 -1.95
CA THR A 125 -24.16 1.95 -2.01
C THR A 125 -25.56 1.77 -2.59
N SER A 126 -26.12 2.80 -3.23
CA SER A 126 -27.47 2.74 -3.79
C SER A 126 -27.60 1.58 -4.79
N GLY A 127 -28.53 0.68 -4.49
CA GLY A 127 -28.87 -0.48 -5.33
C GLY A 127 -29.70 -0.14 -6.57
N LYS A 128 -30.02 1.14 -6.81
CA LYS A 128 -30.83 1.56 -7.94
C LYS A 128 -30.11 1.22 -9.24
N VAL A 129 -30.64 0.24 -9.97
CA VAL A 129 -30.11 -0.20 -11.26
C VAL A 129 -30.41 0.86 -12.30
N TRP A 130 -29.37 1.34 -12.99
CA TRP A 130 -29.50 2.30 -14.08
C TRP A 130 -29.44 1.60 -15.43
N VAL A 131 -28.54 0.64 -15.58
CA VAL A 131 -28.38 -0.16 -16.79
C VAL A 131 -28.20 -1.61 -16.38
N ASP A 132 -29.02 -2.49 -16.93
CA ASP A 132 -28.87 -3.94 -16.82
C ASP A 132 -28.74 -4.52 -18.23
N THR A 133 -27.62 -5.15 -18.52
CA THR A 133 -27.34 -5.79 -19.81
C THR A 133 -27.31 -7.32 -19.67
N GLY A 134 -27.79 -7.88 -18.56
CA GLY A 134 -27.79 -9.33 -18.26
C GLY A 134 -26.42 -9.90 -17.88
N ILE A 135 -25.33 -9.36 -18.45
CA ILE A 135 -23.94 -9.73 -18.14
C ILE A 135 -23.31 -8.75 -17.12
N PHE A 136 -23.83 -7.53 -17.06
CA PHE A 136 -23.31 -6.47 -16.21
C PHE A 136 -24.46 -5.60 -15.69
N THR A 137 -24.49 -5.37 -14.37
CA THR A 137 -25.48 -4.51 -13.70
C THR A 137 -24.79 -3.24 -13.21
N LEU A 138 -25.12 -2.10 -13.83
CA LEU A 138 -24.63 -0.80 -13.40
C LEU A 138 -25.60 -0.20 -12.39
N LYS A 139 -25.20 -0.23 -11.13
CA LYS A 139 -25.92 0.44 -10.03
C LYS A 139 -25.50 1.90 -9.93
N ALA A 140 -26.42 2.78 -9.55
CA ALA A 140 -26.16 4.19 -9.27
C ALA A 140 -24.99 4.37 -8.28
N GLY A 141 -24.95 3.51 -7.24
CA GLY A 141 -23.86 3.50 -6.27
C GLY A 141 -22.49 3.21 -6.88
N ASN A 142 -22.40 2.31 -7.87
CA ASN A 142 -21.14 1.99 -8.54
C ASN A 142 -20.60 3.20 -9.32
N VAL A 143 -21.48 3.92 -10.02
CA VAL A 143 -21.11 5.13 -10.76
C VAL A 143 -20.62 6.23 -9.83
N LEU A 144 -21.37 6.48 -8.74
CA LEU A 144 -20.98 7.50 -7.75
C LEU A 144 -19.66 7.13 -7.06
N THR A 145 -19.48 5.87 -6.69
CA THR A 145 -18.23 5.36 -6.10
C THR A 145 -17.07 5.52 -7.07
N PHE A 146 -17.27 5.21 -8.35
CA PHE A 146 -16.24 5.40 -9.39
C PHE A 146 -15.83 6.87 -9.53
N ILE A 147 -16.80 7.80 -9.52
CA ILE A 147 -16.52 9.24 -9.57
C ILE A 147 -15.72 9.67 -8.34
N VAL A 148 -16.14 9.28 -7.14
CA VAL A 148 -15.42 9.59 -5.89
C VAL A 148 -13.98 9.05 -5.93
N CYS A 149 -13.80 7.78 -6.28
CA CYS A 149 -12.47 7.17 -6.41
C CYS A 149 -11.61 7.92 -7.44
N SER A 150 -12.19 8.30 -8.59
CA SER A 150 -11.49 9.04 -9.63
C SER A 150 -11.05 10.43 -9.14
N LEU A 151 -11.93 11.16 -8.45
CA LEU A 151 -11.62 12.46 -7.86
C LEU A 151 -10.50 12.37 -6.81
N LEU A 152 -10.52 11.33 -5.97
CA LEU A 152 -9.46 11.08 -4.99
C LEU A 152 -8.13 10.76 -5.67
N LEU A 153 -8.13 9.93 -6.72
CA LEU A 153 -6.93 9.60 -7.49
C LEU A 153 -6.31 10.85 -8.13
N TRP A 154 -7.11 11.64 -8.85
CA TRP A 154 -6.63 12.86 -9.49
C TRP A 154 -6.25 13.95 -8.48
N GLY A 155 -6.96 14.04 -7.35
CA GLY A 155 -6.61 14.94 -6.25
C GLY A 155 -5.26 14.61 -5.64
N THR A 156 -5.00 13.33 -5.34
CA THR A 156 -3.69 12.88 -4.84
C THR A 156 -2.58 13.09 -5.86
N HIS A 157 -2.85 12.81 -7.14
CA HIS A 157 -1.92 13.11 -8.23
C HIS A 157 -1.56 14.61 -8.29
N ALA A 158 -2.56 15.50 -8.24
CA ALA A 158 -2.35 16.95 -8.25
C ALA A 158 -1.55 17.45 -7.03
N ILE A 159 -1.75 16.85 -5.86
CA ILE A 159 -0.96 17.15 -4.66
C ILE A 159 0.50 16.75 -4.88
N CYS A 160 0.76 15.56 -5.44
CA CYS A 160 2.11 15.10 -5.75
C CYS A 160 2.82 16.03 -6.76
N MET A 161 2.09 16.55 -7.75
CA MET A 161 2.64 17.49 -8.74
C MET A 161 3.03 18.85 -8.13
N LYS A 162 2.43 19.27 -7.00
CA LYS A 162 2.74 20.53 -6.31
C LYS A 162 3.98 20.46 -5.38
N GLY A 163 4.62 19.29 -5.26
CA GLY A 163 5.92 19.12 -4.61
C GLY A 163 5.93 18.27 -3.33
N MET A 164 7.03 17.56 -3.10
CA MET A 164 7.20 16.56 -2.02
C MET A 164 7.15 17.13 -0.59
N ASN A 165 7.38 18.44 -0.41
CA ASN A 165 7.30 19.06 0.92
C ASN A 165 5.88 19.00 1.51
N GLY A 166 4.84 19.07 0.67
CA GLY A 166 3.46 18.90 1.11
C GLY A 166 3.14 17.46 1.50
N ALA A 167 3.68 16.48 0.76
CA ALA A 167 3.47 15.06 1.00
C ALA A 167 4.06 14.59 2.34
N GLY A 168 5.23 15.10 2.73
CA GLY A 168 5.85 14.78 4.02
C GLY A 168 5.02 15.23 5.22
N ARG A 169 4.46 16.45 5.17
CA ARG A 169 3.56 16.97 6.22
C ARG A 169 2.25 16.18 6.30
N LEU A 170 1.68 15.81 5.15
CA LEU A 170 0.49 14.96 5.08
C LEU A 170 0.74 13.58 5.69
N ASN A 171 1.89 12.96 5.39
CA ASN A 171 2.26 11.66 5.96
C ASN A 171 2.41 11.72 7.49
N PHE A 172 3.05 12.79 8.01
CA PHE A 172 3.17 12.99 9.46
C PHE A 172 1.79 13.12 10.14
N ILE A 173 0.92 13.98 9.61
CA ILE A 173 -0.44 14.17 10.13
C ILE A 173 -1.21 12.84 10.06
N ALA A 174 -1.19 12.15 8.91
CA ALA A 174 -1.87 10.87 8.74
C ALA A 174 -1.37 9.82 9.73
N THR A 175 -0.06 9.79 10.02
CA THR A 175 0.54 8.86 10.98
C THR A 175 0.09 9.19 12.40
N ALA A 176 0.10 10.46 12.79
CA ALA A 176 -0.42 10.89 14.08
C ALA A 176 -1.92 10.54 14.25
N THR A 177 -2.74 10.79 13.24
CA THR A 177 -4.17 10.43 13.25
C THR A 177 -4.36 8.92 13.39
N LYS A 178 -3.57 8.10 12.69
CA LYS A 178 -3.62 6.63 12.84
C LYS A 178 -3.32 6.21 14.27
N VAL A 179 -2.25 6.73 14.87
CA VAL A 179 -1.85 6.39 16.25
C VAL A 179 -2.93 6.77 17.25
N VAL A 180 -3.52 7.97 17.12
CA VAL A 180 -4.66 8.38 17.95
C VAL A 180 -5.85 7.45 17.75
N GLY A 181 -6.15 7.06 16.51
CA GLY A 181 -7.22 6.12 16.20
C GLY A 181 -7.04 4.71 16.76
N PHE A 182 -5.81 4.30 17.11
CA PHE A 182 -5.58 3.05 17.86
C PHE A 182 -5.69 3.20 19.38
N ALA A 183 -5.59 4.43 19.88
CA ALA A 183 -5.64 4.72 21.31
C ALA A 183 -7.07 5.01 21.83
N LEU A 184 -8.01 5.30 20.92
CA LEU A 184 -9.44 5.49 21.17
C LEU A 184 -10.22 4.20 20.86
#